data_AF-A0A3D9GPV8-F1
#
_entry.id   AF-A0A3D9GPV8-F1
#
_cell.length_a   1.000
_cell.length_b   1.000
_cell.length_c   1.000
_cell.angle_alpha   90.00
_cell.angle_beta   90.00
_cell.angle_gamma   90.00
#
_symmetry.space_group_name_H-M   'P 1'
#
loop_
_entity.id
_entity.type
_entity.pdbx_description
1 polymer ?
#
loop_
_entity_poly.entity_id
_entity_poly.type
_entity_poly.pdbx_seq_one_letter_code
_entity_poly.pdbx_strand_id
1 'polypeptide(L)'
;MDSNQPPHQPDGFQQNPGPHSPHAQFVPPAALKHSGPGIASFVMGLVSLLGYIISAAAAGAIMAPYLEEGMLDGPNSNAVLGLGVVGLLMIALVVINVVGTILGIVGTAIKNRKKIFAIIGLILNAVIVLSIGLFFIYFMASAAG
;
A
#
# COMPACT_ATOMS: atom_id res chain seq x y z
N MET A 1 -28.04 -48.81 -35.38
CA MET A 1 -27.04 -47.74 -35.14
C MET A 1 -27.85 -46.54 -34.69
N ASP A 2 -28.00 -46.40 -33.37
CA ASP A 2 -28.90 -45.43 -32.72
C ASP A 2 -28.31 -44.02 -32.74
N SER A 3 -29.05 -43.08 -33.35
CA SER A 3 -28.74 -41.66 -33.38
C SER A 3 -29.67 -40.89 -32.43
N ASN A 4 -29.59 -41.20 -31.13
CA ASN A 4 -30.32 -40.50 -30.07
C ASN A 4 -29.37 -39.67 -29.20
N GLN A 5 -28.88 -38.56 -29.76
CA GLN A 5 -28.18 -37.53 -29.01
C GLN A 5 -29.14 -36.33 -28.84
N PRO A 6 -29.56 -35.97 -27.61
CA PRO A 6 -30.40 -34.79 -27.42
C PRO A 6 -29.62 -33.51 -27.78
N PRO A 7 -30.29 -32.49 -28.35
CA PRO A 7 -29.61 -31.27 -28.78
C PRO A 7 -29.06 -30.50 -27.58
N HIS A 8 -27.78 -30.11 -27.67
CA HIS A 8 -27.14 -29.16 -26.75
C HIS A 8 -27.92 -27.83 -26.78
N GLN A 9 -28.64 -27.53 -25.70
CA GLN A 9 -29.22 -26.20 -25.50
C GLN A 9 -28.14 -25.24 -24.98
N PRO A 10 -27.97 -24.05 -25.58
CA PRO A 10 -27.03 -23.05 -25.08
C PRO A 10 -27.53 -22.45 -23.77
N ASP A 11 -26.64 -22.40 -22.77
CA ASP A 11 -26.82 -21.67 -21.52
C ASP A 11 -26.90 -20.16 -21.80
N GLY A 12 -28.11 -19.68 -22.04
CA GLY A 12 -28.34 -18.26 -22.23
C GLY A 12 -29.77 -18.02 -22.62
N PHE A 13 -30.60 -17.68 -21.65
CA PHE A 13 -31.58 -16.58 -21.62
C PHE A 13 -32.54 -16.87 -20.47
N GLN A 14 -32.39 -16.07 -19.43
CA GLN A 14 -33.14 -16.08 -18.19
C GLN A 14 -34.65 -16.10 -18.49
N GLN A 15 -35.32 -17.13 -18.00
CA GLN A 15 -36.78 -17.21 -18.01
C GLN A 15 -37.34 -16.16 -17.05
N ASN A 16 -38.16 -15.27 -17.60
CA ASN A 16 -38.97 -14.30 -16.87
C ASN A 16 -39.84 -15.03 -15.83
N PRO A 17 -39.74 -14.75 -14.52
CA PRO A 17 -40.46 -15.53 -13.52
C PRO A 17 -41.93 -15.11 -13.50
N GLY A 18 -42.81 -16.06 -13.80
CA GLY A 18 -44.25 -15.90 -13.58
C GLY A 18 -44.56 -15.69 -12.08
N PRO A 19 -45.72 -15.11 -11.76
CA PRO A 19 -46.10 -14.84 -10.39
C PRO A 19 -46.35 -16.18 -9.68
N HIS A 20 -45.76 -16.36 -8.49
CA HIS A 20 -45.89 -17.49 -7.55
C HIS A 20 -44.82 -18.60 -7.67
N SER A 21 -43.63 -18.36 -7.11
CA SER A 21 -42.72 -19.43 -6.64
C SER A 21 -42.55 -19.31 -5.11
N PRO A 22 -43.08 -20.24 -4.30
CA PRO A 22 -43.02 -20.18 -2.82
C PRO A 22 -41.65 -20.37 -2.19
N HIS A 23 -40.59 -20.56 -2.98
CA HIS A 23 -39.24 -20.79 -2.47
C HIS A 23 -38.27 -19.86 -3.21
N ALA A 24 -38.15 -18.63 -2.73
CA ALA A 24 -37.02 -17.78 -3.07
C ALA A 24 -35.74 -18.47 -2.55
N GLN A 25 -35.08 -19.21 -3.42
CA GLN A 25 -33.86 -19.93 -3.11
C GLN A 25 -32.79 -18.89 -2.79
N PHE A 26 -32.42 -18.77 -1.51
CA PHE A 26 -31.34 -17.88 -1.08
C PHE A 26 -30.03 -18.36 -1.73
N VAL A 27 -29.57 -17.64 -2.76
CA VAL A 27 -28.24 -17.84 -3.33
C VAL A 27 -27.27 -17.02 -2.47
N PRO A 28 -26.37 -17.65 -1.69
CA PRO A 28 -25.41 -16.90 -0.89
C PRO A 28 -24.55 -16.01 -1.79
N PRO A 29 -24.29 -14.75 -1.41
CA PRO A 29 -23.37 -13.89 -2.16
C PRO A 29 -22.03 -14.61 -2.36
N ALA A 30 -21.57 -14.74 -3.61
CA ALA A 30 -20.30 -15.38 -3.90
C ALA A 30 -19.17 -14.69 -3.10
N ALA A 31 -18.45 -15.45 -2.27
CA ALA A 31 -17.39 -14.92 -1.44
C ALA A 31 -16.26 -14.34 -2.32
N LEU A 32 -16.18 -13.01 -2.38
CA LEU A 32 -15.14 -12.32 -3.16
C LEU A 32 -13.76 -12.58 -2.55
N LYS A 33 -12.80 -12.98 -3.39
CA LYS A 33 -11.39 -13.17 -2.97
C LYS A 33 -10.69 -11.82 -2.81
N HIS A 34 -9.59 -11.78 -2.07
CA HIS A 34 -8.76 -10.59 -1.90
C HIS A 34 -7.90 -10.28 -3.14
N SER A 35 -7.54 -9.00 -3.31
CA SER A 35 -6.65 -8.54 -4.38
C SER A 35 -5.19 -8.73 -3.98
N GLY A 36 -4.43 -9.53 -4.73
CA GLY A 36 -2.99 -9.74 -4.51
C GLY A 36 -2.18 -8.44 -4.49
N PRO A 37 -2.32 -7.55 -5.50
CA PRO A 37 -1.71 -6.22 -5.47
C PRO A 37 -2.13 -5.37 -4.26
N GLY A 38 -3.37 -5.52 -3.81
CA GLY A 38 -3.87 -4.85 -2.60
C GLY A 38 -3.16 -5.31 -1.33
N ILE A 39 -2.92 -6.61 -1.19
CA ILE A 39 -2.16 -7.17 -0.06
C ILE A 39 -0.70 -6.72 -0.13
N ALA A 40 -0.08 -6.77 -1.32
CA ALA A 40 1.30 -6.32 -1.50
C ALA A 40 1.45 -4.84 -1.11
N SER A 41 0.56 -3.97 -1.56
CA SER A 41 0.53 -2.55 -1.17
C SER A 41 0.45 -2.37 0.35
N PHE A 42 -0.44 -3.12 1.01
CA PHE A 42 -0.59 -3.07 2.47
C PHE A 42 0.69 -3.49 3.20
N VAL A 43 1.29 -4.61 2.80
CA VAL A 43 2.54 -5.11 3.41
C VAL A 43 3.68 -4.13 3.19
N MET A 44 3.82 -3.55 1.98
CA MET A 44 4.83 -2.53 1.71
C MET A 44 4.67 -1.31 2.63
N GLY A 45 3.43 -0.87 2.88
CA GLY A 45 3.15 0.23 3.81
C GLY A 45 3.49 -0.10 5.27
N LEU A 46 3.28 -1.35 5.71
CA LEU A 46 3.67 -1.78 7.05
C LEU A 46 5.19 -1.88 7.21
N VAL A 47 5.87 -2.47 6.23
CA VAL A 47 7.33 -2.60 6.22
C VAL A 47 7.97 -1.22 6.19
N SER A 48 7.44 -0.30 5.39
CA SER A 48 7.96 1.06 5.32
C SER A 48 7.74 1.82 6.61
N LEU A 49 6.56 1.73 7.22
CA LEU A 49 6.26 2.36 8.51
C LEU A 49 7.21 1.89 9.61
N LEU A 50 7.43 0.58 9.73
CA LEU A 50 8.39 0.02 10.67
C LEU A 50 9.81 0.49 10.37
N GLY A 51 10.20 0.49 9.10
CA GLY A 51 11.49 1.00 8.65
C GLY A 51 11.70 2.46 9.09
N TYR A 52 10.68 3.32 8.94
CA TYR A 52 10.77 4.71 9.36
C TYR A 52 10.95 4.87 10.86
N ILE A 53 10.21 4.10 11.67
CA ILE A 53 10.35 4.12 13.13
C ILE A 53 11.76 3.72 13.53
N ILE A 54 12.29 2.63 12.96
CA ILE A 54 13.63 2.12 13.25
C ILE A 54 14.70 3.14 12.82
N SER A 55 14.58 3.69 11.61
CA SER A 55 15.50 4.69 11.08
C SER A 55 15.48 5.98 11.91
N ALA A 56 14.32 6.45 12.35
CA ALA A 56 14.21 7.62 13.22
C ALA A 56 14.85 7.36 14.59
N ALA A 57 14.59 6.20 15.20
CA ALA A 57 15.23 5.80 16.44
C ALA A 57 16.77 5.69 16.30
N ALA A 58 17.25 5.13 15.19
CA ALA A 58 18.68 5.02 14.90
C ALA A 58 19.34 6.40 14.72
N ALA A 59 18.72 7.29 13.94
CA ALA A 59 19.22 8.66 13.79
C ALA A 59 19.25 9.41 15.13
N GLY A 60 18.19 9.28 15.93
CA GLY A 60 18.11 9.85 17.27
C GLY A 60 19.21 9.31 18.19
N ALA A 61 19.44 8.00 18.20
CA ALA A 61 20.48 7.38 19.01
C ALA A 61 21.90 7.82 18.58
N ILE A 62 22.15 7.99 17.29
CA ILE A 62 23.42 8.51 16.77
C ILE A 62 23.63 9.97 17.19
N MET A 63 22.58 10.78 17.16
CA MET A 63 22.65 12.21 17.47
C MET A 63 22.60 12.53 18.96
N ALA A 64 21.99 11.67 19.79
CA ALA A 64 21.76 11.94 21.21
C ALA A 64 23.01 12.44 21.97
N PRO A 65 24.22 11.86 21.79
CA PRO A 65 25.42 12.34 22.49
C PRO A 65 25.84 13.77 22.12
N TYR A 66 25.43 14.27 20.96
CA TYR A 66 25.79 15.59 20.45
C TYR A 66 24.73 16.67 20.72
N LEU A 67 23.59 16.28 21.29
CA LEU A 67 22.51 17.20 21.66
C LEU A 67 22.58 17.62 23.14
N GLU A 68 23.53 17.07 23.90
CA GLU A 68 23.75 17.40 25.31
C GLU A 68 24.53 18.72 25.45
N GLU A 69 24.03 19.62 26.31
CA GLU A 69 24.64 20.93 26.53
C GLU A 69 26.08 20.79 27.06
N GLY A 70 27.05 21.32 26.31
CA GLY A 70 28.47 21.31 26.70
C GLY A 70 29.40 20.54 25.75
N MET A 71 28.86 19.77 24.80
CA MET A 71 29.65 19.21 23.69
C MET A 71 30.01 20.31 22.68
N LEU A 72 31.27 20.73 22.68
CA LEU A 72 31.80 21.72 21.72
C LEU A 72 32.26 21.09 20.41
N ASP A 73 32.47 19.77 20.40
CA ASP A 73 32.87 19.02 19.21
C ASP A 73 31.65 18.54 18.43
N GLY A 74 31.63 18.83 17.12
CA GLY A 74 30.58 18.37 16.22
C GLY A 74 30.59 16.85 15.99
N PRO A 75 29.60 16.31 15.26
CA PRO A 75 29.51 14.88 14.96
C PRO A 75 30.81 14.35 14.35
N ASN A 76 31.36 13.29 14.93
CA ASN A 76 32.55 12.66 14.38
C ASN A 76 32.25 11.94 13.05
N SER A 77 33.30 11.55 12.31
CA SER A 77 33.15 10.91 11.00
C SER A 77 32.27 9.65 11.02
N ASN A 78 32.28 8.88 12.11
CA ASN A 78 31.45 7.68 12.24
C ASN A 78 29.97 8.05 12.39
N ALA A 79 29.65 9.09 13.16
CA ALA A 79 28.28 9.58 13.30
C ALA A 79 27.74 10.13 11.96
N VAL A 80 28.55 10.88 11.22
CA VAL A 80 28.20 11.37 9.89
C VAL A 80 27.94 10.22 8.91
N LEU A 81 28.81 9.21 8.88
CA LEU A 81 28.62 8.02 8.06
C LEU A 81 27.34 7.25 8.46
N GLY A 82 27.10 7.07 9.75
CA GLY A 82 25.90 6.42 10.27
C GLY A 82 24.62 7.14 9.83
N LEU A 83 24.59 8.46 9.96
CA LEU A 83 23.47 9.28 9.48
C LEU A 83 23.29 9.19 7.96
N GLY A 84 24.39 9.14 7.20
CA GLY A 84 24.35 8.94 5.75
C GLY A 84 23.67 7.61 5.37
N VAL A 85 24.01 6.52 6.07
CA VAL A 85 23.37 5.20 5.86
C VAL A 85 21.89 5.25 6.21
N VAL A 86 21.52 5.86 7.34
CA VAL A 86 20.11 6.02 7.73
C VAL A 86 19.35 6.85 6.70
N GLY A 87 19.95 7.92 6.16
CA GLY A 87 19.38 8.74 5.10
C GLY A 87 19.16 7.95 3.81
N LEU A 88 20.11 7.11 3.40
CA LEU A 88 19.97 6.25 2.23
C LEU A 88 18.86 5.21 2.41
N LEU A 89 18.75 4.63 3.60
CA LEU A 89 17.67 3.73 3.96
C LEU A 89 16.30 4.44 3.88
N MET A 90 16.19 5.65 4.42
CA MET A 90 14.99 6.49 4.32
C MET A 90 14.57 6.72 2.86
N ILE A 91 15.51 7.02 1.96
CA ILE A 91 15.24 7.16 0.53
C ILE A 91 14.71 5.85 -0.07
N ALA A 92 15.33 4.72 0.25
CA ALA A 92 14.86 3.41 -0.22
C ALA A 92 13.42 3.11 0.27
N LEU A 93 13.08 3.47 1.50
CA LEU A 93 11.72 3.35 2.03
C LEU A 93 10.72 4.24 1.26
N VAL A 94 11.11 5.43 0.83
CA VAL A 94 10.24 6.28 -0.02
C VAL A 94 9.94 5.59 -1.35
N VAL A 95 10.95 4.99 -1.99
CA VAL A 95 10.76 4.22 -3.23
C VAL A 95 9.79 3.07 -3.02
N ILE A 96 9.92 2.34 -1.90
CA ILE A 96 8.97 1.29 -1.51
C ILE A 96 7.55 1.84 -1.38
N ASN A 97 7.36 3.02 -0.77
CA ASN A 97 6.03 3.63 -0.67
C ASN A 97 5.46 4.07 -2.02
N VAL A 98 6.30 4.53 -2.95
CA VAL A 98 5.84 4.85 -4.32
C VAL A 98 5.33 3.57 -5.01
N VAL A 99 6.09 2.48 -4.93
CA VAL A 99 5.66 1.17 -5.47
C VAL A 99 4.39 0.68 -4.77
N GLY A 100 4.33 0.79 -3.44
CA GLY A 100 3.16 0.43 -2.64
C GLY A 100 1.92 1.25 -3.02
N THR A 101 2.07 2.54 -3.32
CA THR A 101 0.99 3.41 -3.80
C THR A 101 0.45 2.92 -5.14
N ILE A 102 1.33 2.63 -6.10
CA ILE A 102 0.94 2.11 -7.43
C ILE A 102 0.18 0.79 -7.29
N LEU A 103 0.71 -0.14 -6.49
CA LEU A 103 0.04 -1.42 -6.23
C LEU A 103 -1.30 -1.25 -5.52
N GLY A 104 -1.45 -0.23 -4.67
CA GLY A 104 -2.70 0.12 -4.01
C GLY A 104 -3.75 0.60 -5.01
N ILE A 105 -3.36 1.46 -5.95
CA ILE A 105 -4.22 1.94 -7.04
C ILE A 105 -4.66 0.76 -7.93
N VAL A 106 -3.72 -0.07 -8.38
CA VAL A 106 -4.03 -1.27 -9.18
C VAL A 106 -4.94 -2.21 -8.38
N GLY A 107 -4.65 -2.41 -7.10
CA GLY A 107 -5.40 -3.27 -6.21
C GLY A 107 -6.86 -2.83 -6.00
N THR A 108 -7.12 -1.51 -6.01
CA THR A 108 -8.48 -0.95 -5.90
C THR A 108 -9.23 -0.97 -7.23
N ALA A 109 -8.53 -0.91 -8.37
CA ALA A 109 -9.12 -0.96 -9.71
C ALA A 109 -9.62 -2.36 -10.12
N ILE A 110 -9.09 -3.44 -9.53
CA ILE A 110 -9.51 -4.81 -9.86
C ILE A 110 -10.98 -5.06 -9.48
N LYS A 111 -11.77 -5.49 -10.46
CA LYS A 111 -13.19 -5.85 -10.30
C LYS A 111 -13.35 -7.20 -9.60
N ASN A 112 -14.47 -7.40 -8.92
CA ASN A 112 -14.85 -8.68 -8.28
C ASN A 112 -13.82 -9.20 -7.26
N ARG A 113 -13.17 -8.28 -6.53
CA ARG A 113 -12.25 -8.58 -5.43
C ARG A 113 -12.52 -7.66 -4.23
N LYS A 114 -12.22 -8.15 -3.03
CA LYS A 114 -12.24 -7.34 -1.80
C LYS A 114 -11.13 -6.29 -1.84
N LYS A 115 -11.49 -5.04 -1.57
CA LYS A 115 -10.60 -3.86 -1.72
C LYS A 115 -10.01 -3.32 -0.42
N ILE A 116 -10.36 -3.89 0.73
CA ILE A 116 -9.96 -3.40 2.06
C ILE A 116 -8.44 -3.23 2.17
N PHE A 117 -7.66 -4.27 1.87
CA PHE A 117 -6.19 -4.18 1.92
C PHE A 117 -5.62 -3.18 0.91
N ALA A 118 -6.20 -3.11 -0.29
CA ALA A 118 -5.77 -2.14 -1.29
C ALA A 118 -6.01 -0.70 -0.85
N ILE A 119 -7.16 -0.41 -0.21
CA ILE A 119 -7.50 0.93 0.28
C ILE A 119 -6.60 1.30 1.46
N ILE A 120 -6.43 0.41 2.44
CA ILE A 120 -5.58 0.68 3.61
C ILE A 120 -4.12 0.87 3.17
N GLY A 121 -3.61 -0.04 2.34
CA GLY A 121 -2.27 0.09 1.76
C GLY A 121 -2.11 1.38 0.97
N LEU A 122 -3.07 1.72 0.11
CA LEU A 122 -3.03 2.97 -0.64
C LEU A 122 -2.96 4.19 0.29
N ILE A 123 -3.77 4.26 1.34
CA ILE A 123 -3.76 5.39 2.29
C ILE A 123 -2.40 5.48 2.99
N LEU A 124 -1.89 4.38 3.55
CA LEU A 124 -0.62 4.35 4.26
C LEU A 124 0.53 4.87 3.39
N ASN A 125 0.65 4.31 2.18
CA ASN A 125 1.72 4.69 1.27
C ASN A 125 1.53 6.11 0.72
N ALA A 126 0.31 6.49 0.32
CA ALA A 126 0.04 7.80 -0.27
C ALA A 126 0.25 8.95 0.72
N VAL A 127 -0.15 8.79 1.99
CA VAL A 127 0.09 9.83 3.02
C VAL A 127 1.58 10.12 3.14
N ILE A 128 2.43 9.09 3.13
CA ILE A 128 3.88 9.25 3.22
C ILE A 128 4.44 9.94 1.98
N VAL A 129 4.09 9.46 0.79
CA VAL A 129 4.57 10.04 -0.48
C VAL A 129 4.14 11.50 -0.61
N LEU A 130 2.87 11.82 -0.28
CA LEU A 130 2.36 13.18 -0.33
C LEU A 130 3.02 14.07 0.71
N SER A 131 3.22 13.61 1.95
CA SER A 131 3.85 14.41 2.99
C SER A 131 5.28 14.80 2.61
N ILE A 132 6.05 13.84 2.09
CA ILE A 132 7.43 14.07 1.64
C ILE A 132 7.44 14.98 0.41
N GLY A 133 6.58 14.72 -0.57
CA GLY A 133 6.46 15.55 -1.77
C GLY A 133 6.12 17.01 -1.44
N LEU A 134 5.15 17.24 -0.56
CA LEU A 134 4.76 18.57 -0.10
C LEU A 134 5.90 19.25 0.68
N PHE A 135 6.61 18.52 1.54
CA PHE A 135 7.77 19.04 2.24
C PHE A 135 8.86 19.54 1.26
N PHE A 136 9.17 18.76 0.21
CA PHE A 136 10.13 19.18 -0.81
C PHE A 136 9.67 20.40 -1.61
N ILE A 137 8.39 20.43 -2.00
CA ILE A 137 7.82 21.58 -2.72
C ILE A 137 7.90 22.84 -1.86
N TYR A 138 7.52 22.74 -0.58
CA TYR A 138 7.60 23.84 0.37
C TYR A 138 9.04 24.34 0.55
N PHE A 139 9.98 23.42 0.75
CA PHE A 139 11.40 23.76 0.90
C PHE A 139 11.95 24.48 -0.33
N MET A 140 11.63 24.00 -1.54
CA MET A 140 12.04 24.65 -2.79
C MET A 140 11.42 26.03 -2.98
N ALA A 141 10.13 26.20 -2.64
CA ALA A 141 9.47 27.49 -2.70
C ALA A 141 10.10 28.49 -1.72
N SER A 142 10.44 28.05 -0.51
CA SER A 142 11.10 28.88 0.50
C SER A 142 12.54 29.25 0.16
N ALA A 143 13.26 28.40 -0.58
CA ALA A 143 14.64 28.68 -0.98
C ALA A 143 14.75 29.64 -2.17
N ALA A 144 13.65 29.86 -2.89
CA ALA A 144 13.58 30.71 -4.09
C ALA A 144 13.11 32.15 -3.81
N GLY A 145 12.68 32.46 -2.59
CA GLY A 145 12.26 33.80 -2.13
C GLY A 145 13.22 34.39 -1.13
#